data_AF-A0A5J6LCV2-F1
#
_entry.id   AF-A0A5J6LCV2-F1
#
_cell.length_a   1.000
_cell.length_b   1.000
_cell.length_c   1.000
_cell.angle_alpha   90.00
_cell.angle_beta   90.00
_cell.angle_gamma   90.00
#
_symmetry.space_group_name_H-M   'P 1'
#
loop_
_entity.id
_entity.type
_entity.pdbx_description
1 polymer ?
#
loop_
_entity_poly.entity_id
_entity_poly.type
_entity_poly.pdbx_seq_one_letter_code
_entity_poly.pdbx_strand_id
1 'polypeptide(L)'
;MIRKKCPGCGAKTAFFKSVFASRSFPFTCRYCGEKQFRRHDFTKLLAYFGASIGLFALLFLFMTKGLQIAIILLFGFLCLLFLAYVSELFIFDLSGYGDQEKNRVAIQSKRNIWITIVVIFLGVIFYFFDL
;
A
#
# COMPACT_ATOMS: atom_id res chain seq x y z
N MET A 1 -6.50 -22.82 -10.47
CA MET A 1 -6.66 -22.19 -9.13
C MET A 1 -5.46 -22.53 -8.26
N ILE A 2 -4.53 -21.60 -8.08
CA ILE A 2 -3.42 -21.73 -7.12
C ILE A 2 -4.05 -21.67 -5.71
N ARG A 3 -4.18 -22.82 -5.05
CA ARG A 3 -4.76 -22.90 -3.69
C ARG A 3 -3.68 -22.48 -2.69
N LYS A 4 -3.80 -21.27 -2.15
CA LYS A 4 -2.90 -20.76 -1.11
C LYS A 4 -3.12 -21.55 0.19
N LYS A 5 -2.04 -21.78 0.94
CA LYS A 5 -2.02 -22.57 2.18
C LYS A 5 -1.80 -21.68 3.39
N CYS A 6 -2.39 -22.06 4.52
CA CYS A 6 -2.12 -21.47 5.82
C CYS A 6 -0.66 -21.72 6.23
N PRO A 7 0.10 -20.70 6.67
CA PRO A 7 1.48 -20.88 7.13
C PRO A 7 1.59 -21.68 8.43
N GLY A 8 0.61 -21.59 9.34
CA GLY A 8 0.61 -22.36 10.60
C GLY A 8 0.25 -23.84 10.45
N CYS A 9 -0.90 -24.16 9.83
CA CYS A 9 -1.41 -25.53 9.73
C CYS A 9 -1.40 -26.15 8.33
N GLY A 10 -0.94 -25.44 7.28
CA GLY A 10 -0.90 -25.94 5.91
C GLY A 10 -2.27 -26.12 5.23
N ALA A 11 -3.38 -25.86 5.94
CA ALA A 11 -4.73 -26.03 5.41
C ALA A 11 -5.01 -25.07 4.24
N LYS A 12 -5.81 -25.53 3.28
CA LYS A 12 -6.18 -24.76 2.09
C LYS A 12 -7.10 -23.60 2.48
N THR A 13 -6.75 -22.38 2.09
CA THR A 13 -7.58 -21.18 2.30
C THR A 13 -8.36 -20.81 1.03
N ALA A 14 -9.58 -20.31 1.19
CA ALA A 14 -10.40 -19.85 0.07
C ALA A 14 -9.77 -18.61 -0.59
N PHE A 15 -9.60 -18.64 -1.91
CA PHE A 15 -8.89 -17.62 -2.70
C PHE A 15 -9.42 -16.21 -2.47
N PHE A 16 -10.75 -16.02 -2.52
CA PHE A 16 -11.38 -14.72 -2.27
C PHE A 16 -11.02 -14.15 -0.89
N LYS A 17 -11.01 -14.98 0.17
CA LYS A 17 -10.66 -14.50 1.52
C LYS A 17 -9.19 -14.14 1.64
N SER A 18 -8.31 -14.88 0.96
CA SER A 18 -6.87 -14.57 0.95
C SER A 18 -6.50 -13.32 0.14
N VAL A 19 -7.31 -12.96 -0.87
CA VAL A 19 -7.09 -11.78 -1.72
C VAL A 19 -7.31 -10.47 -0.94
N PHE A 20 -8.35 -10.43 -0.10
CA PHE A 20 -8.69 -9.25 0.72
C PHE A 20 -7.97 -9.20 2.07
N ALA A 21 -7.21 -10.24 2.43
CA ALA A 21 -6.51 -10.29 3.71
C ALA A 21 -5.35 -9.29 3.72
N SER A 22 -5.48 -8.20 4.47
CA SER A 22 -4.46 -7.15 4.58
C SER A 22 -4.01 -6.97 6.03
N ARG A 23 -2.96 -6.19 6.29
CA ARG A 23 -2.55 -5.88 7.67
C ARG A 23 -3.63 -5.17 8.49
N SER A 24 -4.46 -4.37 7.83
CA SER A 24 -5.58 -3.65 8.44
C SER A 24 -6.79 -4.56 8.65
N PHE A 25 -6.97 -5.54 7.77
CA PHE A 25 -8.06 -6.52 7.80
C PHE A 25 -7.51 -7.94 7.69
N PRO A 26 -6.90 -8.48 8.76
CA PRO A 26 -6.39 -9.85 8.75
C PRO A 26 -7.56 -10.84 8.80
N PHE A 27 -7.40 -11.98 8.11
CA PHE A 27 -8.37 -13.06 8.11
C PHE A 27 -7.96 -14.16 9.09
N THR A 28 -8.92 -14.71 9.84
CA THR A 28 -8.67 -15.81 10.78
C THR A 28 -8.84 -17.18 10.11
N CYS A 29 -7.82 -18.03 10.18
CA CYS A 29 -7.90 -19.39 9.66
C CYS A 29 -8.91 -20.21 10.45
N ARG A 30 -9.85 -20.89 9.76
CA ARG A 30 -10.88 -21.72 10.41
C ARG A 30 -10.32 -22.98 11.09
N TYR A 31 -9.12 -23.42 10.71
CA TYR A 31 -8.54 -24.67 11.19
C TYR A 31 -7.63 -24.46 12.40
N CYS A 32 -6.70 -23.50 12.36
CA CYS A 32 -5.78 -23.21 13.46
C CYS A 32 -6.14 -21.97 14.30
N GLY A 33 -7.15 -21.18 13.89
CA GLY A 33 -7.51 -19.94 14.59
C GLY A 33 -6.50 -18.80 14.44
N GLU A 34 -5.38 -19.01 13.75
CA GLU A 34 -4.37 -17.98 13.55
C GLU A 34 -4.84 -16.92 12.55
N LYS A 35 -4.57 -15.66 12.87
CA LYS A 35 -4.80 -14.53 11.97
C LYS A 35 -3.71 -14.51 10.90
N GLN A 36 -4.12 -14.24 9.66
CA GLN A 36 -3.24 -14.21 8.49
C GLN A 36 -3.48 -12.94 7.70
N PHE A 37 -2.43 -12.46 7.08
CA PHE A 37 -2.49 -11.32 6.20
C PHE A 37 -1.56 -11.54 5.01
N ARG A 38 -1.83 -10.81 3.93
CA ARG A 38 -1.01 -10.81 2.74
C ARG A 38 0.11 -9.78 2.87
N ARG A 39 1.33 -10.17 2.52
CA ARG A 39 2.43 -9.22 2.34
C ARG A 39 2.36 -8.61 0.94
N HIS A 40 2.45 -7.29 0.90
CA HIS A 40 2.47 -6.49 -0.31
C HIS A 40 3.87 -5.89 -0.49
N ASP A 41 4.91 -6.73 -0.50
CA ASP A 41 6.28 -6.24 -0.46
C ASP A 41 6.68 -5.57 -1.79
N PHE A 42 6.23 -6.10 -2.93
CA PHE A 42 6.56 -5.56 -4.24
C PHE A 42 5.77 -4.29 -4.54
N THR A 43 4.45 -4.30 -4.31
CA THR A 43 3.62 -3.10 -4.53
C THR A 43 4.04 -1.99 -3.58
N LYS A 44 4.40 -2.30 -2.34
CA LYS A 44 4.91 -1.31 -1.40
C LYS A 44 6.24 -0.73 -1.86
N LEU A 45 7.18 -1.56 -2.31
CA LEU A 45 8.47 -1.08 -2.80
C LEU A 45 8.29 -0.19 -4.03
N LEU A 46 7.47 -0.61 -4.99
CA LEU A 46 7.14 0.16 -6.18
C LEU A 46 6.44 1.48 -5.83
N ALA A 47 5.54 1.48 -4.84
CA ALA A 47 4.89 2.69 -4.38
C ALA A 47 5.86 3.64 -3.68
N TYR A 48 6.81 3.15 -2.87
CA TYR A 48 7.79 4.00 -2.20
C TYR A 48 8.82 4.60 -3.18
N PHE A 49 9.44 3.77 -4.02
CA PHE A 49 10.39 4.24 -5.04
C PHE A 49 9.68 5.09 -6.09
N GLY A 50 8.51 4.64 -6.54
CA GLY A 50 7.67 5.32 -7.51
C GLY A 50 7.12 6.65 -7.02
N ALA A 51 6.69 6.75 -5.76
CA ALA A 51 6.27 8.04 -5.20
C ALA A 51 7.45 9.00 -5.07
N SER A 52 8.63 8.53 -4.66
CA SER A 52 9.80 9.38 -4.45
C SER A 52 10.36 9.91 -5.78
N ILE A 53 10.55 9.02 -6.77
CA ILE A 53 11.04 9.36 -8.11
C ILE A 53 9.96 10.11 -8.89
N GLY A 54 8.70 9.68 -8.76
CA GLY A 54 7.54 10.25 -9.42
C GLY A 54 7.26 11.68 -8.98
N LEU A 55 7.31 12.00 -7.68
CA LEU A 55 7.15 13.38 -7.20
C LEU A 55 8.24 14.30 -7.76
N PHE A 56 9.49 13.84 -7.76
CA PHE A 56 10.62 14.64 -8.25
C PHE A 56 10.53 14.88 -9.76
N ALA A 57 10.19 13.84 -10.53
CA ALA A 57 9.98 13.94 -11.96
C ALA A 57 8.73 14.78 -12.33
N LEU A 58 7.63 14.67 -11.58
CA LEU A 58 6.44 15.50 -11.76
C LEU A 58 6.75 16.97 -11.52
N LEU A 59 7.48 17.30 -10.44
CA LEU A 59 7.88 18.68 -10.13
C LEU A 59 8.78 19.26 -11.24
N PHE A 60 9.74 18.47 -11.73
CA PHE A 60 10.65 18.90 -12.79
C PHE A 60 9.94 19.08 -14.15
N LEU A 61 8.98 18.22 -14.46
CA LEU A 61 8.23 18.28 -15.72
C LEU A 61 7.12 19.33 -15.69
N PHE A 62 6.53 19.59 -14.52
CA PHE A 62 5.61 20.72 -14.33
C PHE A 62 6.32 22.05 -14.58
N MET A 63 7.53 22.22 -14.04
CA MET A 63 8.36 23.41 -14.27
C MET A 63 8.74 23.60 -15.75
N THR A 64 8.96 22.53 -16.50
CA THR A 64 9.57 22.61 -17.84
C THR A 64 8.57 22.55 -18.99
N LYS A 65 7.45 21.83 -18.86
CA LYS A 65 6.51 21.59 -19.99
C LYS A 65 5.03 21.80 -19.67
N GLY A 66 4.70 22.30 -18.48
CA GLY A 66 3.33 22.65 -18.10
C GLY A 66 2.45 21.48 -17.66
N LEU A 67 1.24 21.80 -17.20
CA LEU A 67 0.31 20.91 -16.47
C LEU A 67 -0.07 19.63 -17.25
N GLN A 68 -0.15 19.68 -18.57
CA GLN A 68 -0.67 18.56 -19.39
C GLN A 68 0.22 17.29 -19.29
N ILE A 69 1.54 17.45 -19.28
CA ILE A 69 2.48 16.31 -19.22
C ILE A 69 2.52 15.70 -17.82
N ALA A 70 2.37 16.54 -16.78
CA ALA A 70 2.27 16.07 -15.41
C ALA A 70 1.06 15.14 -15.21
N ILE A 71 -0.10 15.48 -15.81
CA ILE A 71 -1.32 14.65 -15.74
C ILE A 71 -1.10 13.28 -16.42
N ILE A 72 -0.50 13.26 -17.61
CA ILE A 72 -0.25 12.00 -18.35
C ILE A 72 0.70 11.08 -17.57
N LEU A 73 1.75 11.64 -16.96
CA LEU A 73 2.69 10.88 -16.12
C LEU A 73 2.04 10.35 -14.85
N LEU A 74 1.21 11.15 -14.19
CA LEU A 74 0.44 10.71 -13.04
C LEU A 74 -0.46 9.53 -13.41
N PHE A 75 -1.16 9.64 -14.54
CA PHE A 75 -2.04 8.58 -15.02
C PHE A 75 -1.26 7.31 -15.40
N GLY A 76 -0.13 7.44 -16.08
CA GLY A 76 0.76 6.33 -16.40
C GLY A 76 1.29 5.63 -15.14
N PHE A 77 1.67 6.41 -14.13
CA PHE A 77 2.12 5.88 -12.84
C PHE A 77 1.01 5.12 -12.11
N LEU A 78 -0.22 5.64 -12.11
CA LEU A 78 -1.38 4.97 -11.52
C LEU A 78 -1.69 3.64 -12.24
N CYS A 79 -1.63 3.61 -13.57
CA CYS A 79 -1.80 2.39 -14.35
C CYS A 79 -0.70 1.35 -14.03
N LEU A 80 0.55 1.79 -13.88
CA LEU A 80 1.67 0.92 -13.54
C LEU A 80 1.55 0.34 -12.13
N LEU A 81 1.11 1.16 -11.15
CA LEU A 81 0.77 0.69 -9.81
C LEU A 81 -0.37 -0.34 -9.82
N PHE A 82 -1.41 -0.11 -10.63
CA PHE A 82 -2.52 -1.04 -10.76
C PHE A 82 -2.06 -2.39 -11.33
N LEU A 83 -1.25 -2.36 -12.40
CA LEU A 83 -0.65 -3.56 -12.99
C LEU A 83 0.22 -4.33 -11.98
N ALA A 84 1.04 -3.63 -11.20
CA ALA A 84 1.86 -4.26 -10.16
C ALA A 84 1.01 -4.88 -9.04
N TYR A 85 -0.09 -4.23 -8.66
CA TYR A 85 -1.02 -4.78 -7.69
C TYR A 85 -1.71 -6.05 -8.21
N VAL A 86 -2.12 -6.04 -9.49
CA VAL A 86 -2.70 -7.22 -10.16
C VAL A 86 -1.68 -8.34 -10.30
N SER A 87 -0.43 -8.08 -10.67
CA SER A 87 0.59 -9.12 -10.75
C SER A 87 0.91 -9.72 -9.38
N GLU A 88 0.94 -8.89 -8.34
CA GLU A 88 1.13 -9.35 -6.96
C GLU A 88 -0.05 -10.23 -6.51
N LEU A 89 -1.27 -10.05 -7.03
CA LEU A 89 -2.44 -10.91 -6.73
C LEU A 89 -2.25 -12.36 -7.18
N PHE A 90 -1.35 -12.60 -8.13
CA PHE A 90 -1.03 -13.96 -8.56
C PHE A 90 0.11 -14.59 -7.75
N ILE A 91 1.09 -13.79 -7.32
CA ILE A 91 2.36 -14.30 -6.75
C ILE A 91 2.40 -14.27 -5.21
N PHE A 92 1.49 -13.57 -4.53
CA PHE A 92 1.60 -13.33 -3.08
C PHE A 92 1.64 -14.58 -2.18
N ASP A 93 2.39 -14.49 -1.09
CA ASP A 93 2.36 -15.46 0.01
C ASP A 93 1.60 -14.94 1.24
N LEU A 94 0.98 -15.88 1.96
CA LEU A 94 0.27 -15.62 3.22
C LEU A 94 1.27 -15.66 4.37
N SER A 95 1.24 -14.64 5.23
CA SER A 95 2.04 -14.58 6.45
C SER A 95 1.15 -14.62 7.69
N GLY A 96 1.63 -15.26 8.76
CA GLY A 96 0.97 -15.27 10.05
C GLY A 96 1.05 -13.88 10.69
N TYR A 97 -0.07 -13.41 11.26
CA TYR A 97 -0.21 -12.10 11.88
C TYR A 97 0.13 -12.18 13.37
N GLY A 98 1.42 -12.00 13.69
CA GLY A 98 1.94 -12.08 15.06
C GLY A 98 1.83 -10.77 15.87
N ASP A 99 2.17 -10.81 17.15
CA ASP A 99 2.11 -9.63 18.04
C ASP A 99 3.09 -8.52 17.63
N GLN A 100 4.21 -8.87 16.99
CA GLN A 100 5.14 -7.88 16.43
C GLN A 100 4.49 -7.05 15.30
N GLU A 101 3.60 -7.64 14.51
CA GLU A 101 2.93 -6.94 13.41
C GLU A 101 1.78 -6.07 13.91
N LYS A 102 1.08 -6.48 14.97
CA LYS A 102 0.11 -5.61 15.67
C LYS A 102 0.77 -4.31 16.15
N ASN A 103 1.92 -4.42 16.81
CA ASN A 103 2.65 -3.25 17.30
C ASN A 103 3.12 -2.35 16.14
N ARG A 104 3.61 -2.93 15.04
CA ARG A 104 3.99 -2.16 13.84
C ARG A 104 2.81 -1.42 13.21
N VAL A 105 1.64 -2.05 13.10
CA VAL A 105 0.43 -1.40 12.55
C VAL A 105 -0.02 -0.25 13.45
N ALA A 106 -0.01 -0.42 14.78
CA ALA A 106 -0.36 0.63 15.72
C ALA A 106 0.59 1.83 15.64
N ILE A 107 1.91 1.59 15.58
CA ILE A 107 2.91 2.67 15.43
C ILE A 107 2.75 3.38 14.08
N GLN A 108 2.54 2.63 13.00
CA GLN A 108 2.40 3.19 11.65
C GLN A 108 1.11 4.02 11.51
N SER A 109 0.00 3.59 12.13
CA SER A 109 -1.24 4.36 12.20
C SER A 109 -1.03 5.71 12.89
N LYS A 110 -0.37 5.74 14.06
CA LYS A 110 -0.04 6.99 14.76
C LYS A 110 0.83 7.92 13.92
N ARG A 111 1.83 7.37 13.22
CA ARG A 111 2.71 8.15 12.33
C ARG A 111 1.94 8.75 11.15
N ASN A 112 1.04 7.99 10.53
CA ASN A 112 0.22 8.49 9.43
C ASN A 112 -0.72 9.62 9.89
N ILE A 113 -1.36 9.48 11.05
CA ILE A 113 -2.20 10.53 11.63
C ILE A 113 -1.39 11.82 11.82
N TRP A 114 -0.17 11.72 12.37
CA TRP A 114 0.73 12.86 12.54
C TRP A 114 1.09 13.53 11.21
N ILE A 115 1.43 12.74 10.18
CA ILE A 115 1.74 13.28 8.85
C ILE A 115 0.52 14.00 8.27
N THR A 116 -0.68 13.43 8.38
CA THR A 116 -1.92 14.07 7.92
C THR A 116 -2.17 15.40 8.62
N ILE A 117 -1.99 15.47 9.94
CA ILE A 117 -2.13 16.72 10.70
C ILE A 117 -1.16 17.77 10.19
N VAL A 118 0.12 17.42 9.99
CA VAL A 118 1.15 18.34 9.47
C VAL A 118 0.80 18.84 8.07
N VAL A 119 0.34 17.96 7.18
CA VAL A 119 -0.05 18.33 5.81
C VAL A 119 -1.25 19.27 5.81
N ILE A 120 -2.28 18.99 6.62
CA ILE A 120 -3.45 19.88 6.75
C ILE A 120 -3.02 21.23 7.30
N PHE A 121 -2.19 21.24 8.36
CA PHE A 121 -1.71 22.49 8.97
C PHE A 121 -0.91 23.35 7.98
N LEU A 122 0.03 22.75 7.25
CA LEU A 122 0.77 23.42 6.18
C LEU A 122 -0.18 23.92 5.08
N GLY A 123 -1.13 23.10 4.63
CA GLY A 123 -2.10 23.49 3.60
C GLY A 123 -2.97 24.68 4.03
N VAL A 124 -3.38 24.73 5.30
CA VAL A 124 -4.11 25.87 5.87
C VAL A 124 -3.24 27.11 5.91
N ILE A 125 -1.97 27.00 6.32
CA ILE A 125 -1.03 28.13 6.29
C ILE A 125 -0.87 28.66 4.85
N PHE A 126 -0.56 27.81 3.87
CA PHE A 126 -0.43 28.24 2.48
C PHE A 126 -1.70 28.89 1.94
N TYR A 127 -2.88 28.38 2.31
CA TYR A 127 -4.16 28.98 1.93
C TYR A 127 -4.38 30.37 2.51
N PHE A 128 -4.01 30.60 3.77
CA PHE A 128 -4.17 31.92 4.42
C PHE A 128 -3.11 32.93 3.99
N PHE A 129 -1.93 32.48 3.57
CA PHE A 129 -0.81 33.34 3.19
C PHE A 129 -0.70 33.62 1.68
N ASP A 130 -1.67 33.17 0.87
CA ASP A 130 -1.86 33.46 -0.57
C ASP A 130 -0.53 33.44 -1.36
N LEU A 131 0.08 32.25 -1.45
CA LEU A 131 1.28 31.93 -2.23
C LEU A 131 0.93 30.99 -3.39
#